data_AF-A0A357LXE1-F1
#
_entry.id   AF-A0A357LXE1-F1
#
_cell.length_a   1.000
_cell.length_b   1.000
_cell.length_c   1.000
_cell.angle_alpha   90.00
_cell.angle_beta   90.00
_cell.angle_gamma   90.00
#
_symmetry.space_group_name_H-M   'P 1'
#
loop_
_entity.id
_entity.type
_entity.pdbx_description
1 polymer ?
#
loop_
_entity_poly.entity_id
_entity_poly.type
_entity_poly.pdbx_seq_one_letter_code
_entity_poly.pdbx_strand_id
1 'polypeptide(L)'
;MTSIVISGSGLFIPPHTVTNEELVEAYNAYVQKFNAEHAAAIAAGETQPLPESSSEFIEKASGIRSRYAMHKDGMLDPDRMSPNFAPTMEGGEPESVTMALAAARQAMEQAGKTADDIDMVLLATT
;
A
#
# COMPACT_ATOMS: atom_id res chain seq x y z
N MET A 1 11.89 -32.22 -25.05
CA MET A 1 10.79 -31.54 -24.34
C MET A 1 11.26 -30.15 -23.98
N THR A 2 10.48 -29.12 -24.26
CA THR A 2 10.79 -27.76 -23.82
C THR A 2 10.46 -27.65 -22.34
N SER A 3 11.45 -27.37 -21.50
CA SER A 3 11.25 -27.16 -20.07
C SER A 3 10.95 -25.68 -19.84
N ILE A 4 9.71 -25.37 -19.45
CA ILE A 4 9.30 -24.02 -19.06
C ILE A 4 9.31 -23.96 -17.53
N VAL A 5 10.07 -23.04 -16.96
CA VAL A 5 10.26 -22.92 -15.51
C VAL A 5 10.19 -21.48 -15.05
N ILE A 6 9.86 -21.28 -13.78
CA ILE A 6 10.16 -20.04 -13.06
C ILE A 6 11.58 -20.21 -12.49
N SER A 7 12.57 -19.59 -13.12
CA SER A 7 13.99 -19.74 -12.75
C SER A 7 14.49 -18.73 -11.72
N GLY A 8 13.70 -17.71 -11.40
CA GLY A 8 14.06 -16.68 -10.44
C GLY A 8 12.85 -15.83 -10.05
N SER A 9 12.92 -15.23 -8.87
CA SER A 9 11.90 -14.30 -8.38
C SER A 9 12.56 -13.13 -7.67
N GLY A 10 11.87 -12.01 -7.60
CA GLY A 10 12.36 -10.84 -6.89
C GLY A 10 11.22 -10.11 -6.21
N LEU A 11 11.56 -9.39 -5.15
CA LEU A 11 10.63 -8.69 -4.31
C LEU A 11 11.22 -7.33 -3.95
N PHE A 12 10.47 -6.28 -4.25
CA PHE A 12 10.72 -4.97 -3.69
C PHE A 12 9.87 -4.79 -2.43
N ILE A 13 10.49 -4.34 -1.34
CA ILE A 13 9.82 -4.01 -0.08
C ILE A 13 9.85 -2.49 0.10
N PRO A 14 8.69 -1.81 0.14
CA PRO A 14 8.63 -0.39 0.44
C PRO A 14 9.32 -0.03 1.77
N PRO A 15 9.87 1.20 1.89
CA PRO A 15 10.76 1.55 3.01
C PRO A 15 10.03 1.70 4.35
N HIS A 16 8.72 1.92 4.36
CA HIS A 16 7.98 2.15 5.59
C HIS A 16 7.12 0.95 5.96
N THR A 17 7.00 0.71 7.26
CA THR A 17 6.02 -0.20 7.84
C THR A 17 4.94 0.62 8.55
N VAL A 18 3.68 0.26 8.32
CA VAL A 18 2.51 0.79 9.03
C VAL A 18 1.91 -0.34 9.86
N THR A 19 1.89 -0.19 11.18
CA THR A 19 1.29 -1.20 12.07
C THR A 19 -0.23 -1.07 12.12
N ASN A 20 -0.91 -2.06 12.68
CA ASN A 20 -2.35 -1.94 12.93
C ASN A 20 -2.66 -0.84 13.95
N GLU A 21 -1.83 -0.68 14.98
CA GLU A 21 -2.00 0.34 16.01
C GLU A 21 -1.95 1.75 15.41
N GLU A 22 -0.92 2.05 14.61
CA GLU A 22 -0.77 3.36 13.95
C GLU A 22 -1.96 3.65 13.03
N LEU A 23 -2.39 2.65 12.25
CA LEU A 23 -3.50 2.81 11.31
C LEU A 23 -4.83 3.03 12.04
N VAL A 24 -5.07 2.29 13.13
CA VAL A 24 -6.29 2.40 13.94
C VAL A 24 -6.32 3.71 14.70
N GLU A 25 -5.18 4.17 15.23
CA GLU A 25 -5.08 5.47 15.90
C GLU A 25 -5.47 6.60 14.96
N ALA A 26 -4.89 6.64 13.75
CA ALA A 26 -5.23 7.64 12.74
C ALA A 26 -6.71 7.56 12.31
N TYR A 27 -7.22 6.36 12.05
CA TYR A 27 -8.62 6.15 11.67
C TYR A 27 -9.59 6.56 12.78
N ASN A 28 -9.34 6.19 14.03
CA ASN A 28 -10.23 6.53 15.14
C ASN A 28 -10.22 8.03 15.42
N ALA A 29 -9.07 8.71 15.28
CA ALA A 29 -9.01 10.17 15.36
C ALA A 29 -9.86 10.84 14.26
N TYR A 30 -9.82 10.33 13.03
CA TYR A 30 -10.69 10.78 11.95
C TYR A 30 -12.18 10.53 12.26
N VAL A 31 -12.54 9.34 12.73
CA VAL A 31 -13.91 8.96 13.11
C VAL A 31 -14.45 9.88 14.20
N GLN A 32 -13.67 10.14 15.25
CA GLN A 32 -14.05 11.01 16.35
C GLN A 32 -14.31 12.43 15.86
N LYS A 33 -13.41 12.97 15.01
CA LYS A 33 -13.58 14.29 14.39
C LYS A 33 -14.84 14.35 13.52
N PHE A 34 -15.01 13.39 12.61
CA PHE A 34 -16.16 13.33 11.71
C PHE A 34 -17.48 13.28 12.49
N ASN A 35 -17.58 12.38 13.48
CA ASN A 35 -18.79 12.21 14.27
C ASN A 35 -19.12 13.45 15.12
N ALA A 36 -18.10 14.13 15.64
CA ALA A 36 -18.30 15.39 16.38
C ALA A 36 -18.79 16.51 15.46
N GLU A 37 -18.20 16.66 14.27
CA GLU A 37 -18.60 17.67 13.28
C GLU A 37 -20.01 17.43 12.73
N HIS A 38 -20.42 16.17 12.60
CA HIS A 38 -21.72 15.78 12.03
C HIS A 38 -22.78 15.41 13.09
N ALA A 39 -22.55 15.72 14.37
CA ALA A 39 -23.41 15.28 15.47
C ALA A 39 -24.90 15.61 15.28
N ALA A 40 -25.22 16.79 14.75
CA ALA A 40 -26.60 17.21 14.48
C ALA A 40 -27.25 16.40 13.34
N ALA A 41 -26.54 16.19 12.23
CA ALA A 41 -27.02 15.38 11.11
C ALA A 41 -27.19 13.91 11.49
N ILE A 42 -26.31 13.39 12.36
CA ILE A 42 -26.42 12.05 12.94
C ILE A 42 -27.66 11.94 13.82
N ALA A 43 -27.92 12.93 14.70
CA ALA A 43 -29.12 12.94 15.54
C ALA A 43 -30.42 13.05 14.73
N ALA A 44 -30.38 13.72 13.58
CA ALA A 44 -31.49 13.82 12.64
C ALA A 44 -31.67 12.57 11.75
N GLY A 45 -30.72 11.63 11.78
CA GLY A 45 -30.73 10.41 10.96
C GLY A 45 -30.35 10.63 9.48
N GLU A 46 -29.81 11.80 9.14
CA GLU A 46 -29.39 12.17 7.78
C GLU A 46 -28.03 11.56 7.42
N THR A 47 -27.16 11.38 8.43
CA THR A 47 -25.82 10.81 8.30
C THR A 47 -25.64 9.67 9.30
N GLN A 48 -25.03 8.57 8.88
CA GLN A 48 -24.70 7.49 9.81
C GLN A 48 -23.39 7.80 10.55
N PRO A 49 -23.31 7.52 11.87
CA PRO A 49 -22.05 7.65 12.58
C PRO A 49 -21.04 6.66 12.05
N LEU A 50 -19.78 7.09 11.93
CA LEU A 50 -18.70 6.19 11.59
C LEU A 50 -18.32 5.33 12.81
N PRO A 51 -18.12 4.01 12.66
CA PRO A 51 -17.65 3.16 13.73
C PRO A 51 -16.13 3.26 13.90
N GLU A 52 -15.67 3.21 15.14
CA GLU A 52 -14.24 3.02 15.43
C GLU A 52 -13.78 1.60 15.08
N SER A 53 -12.46 1.41 14.98
CA SER A 53 -11.80 0.13 14.75
C SER A 53 -10.84 -0.21 15.90
N SER A 54 -10.29 -1.43 15.88
CA SER A 54 -9.24 -1.88 16.80
C SER A 54 -8.19 -2.72 16.07
N SER A 55 -6.97 -2.77 16.61
CA SER A 55 -5.90 -3.59 16.02
C SER A 55 -6.22 -5.09 16.13
N GLU A 56 -6.85 -5.52 17.23
CA GLU A 56 -7.32 -6.89 17.45
C GLU A 56 -8.41 -7.29 16.46
N PHE A 57 -9.30 -6.37 16.09
CA PHE A 57 -10.30 -6.61 15.05
C PHE A 57 -9.64 -6.90 13.71
N ILE A 58 -8.66 -6.08 13.30
CA ILE A 58 -7.93 -6.27 12.04
C ILE A 58 -7.20 -7.62 12.02
N GLU A 59 -6.46 -7.93 13.09
CA GLU A 59 -5.73 -9.21 13.17
C GLU A 59 -6.69 -10.40 13.16
N LYS A 60 -7.79 -10.35 13.92
CA LYS A 60 -8.76 -11.44 13.96
C LYS A 60 -9.49 -11.64 12.63
N ALA A 61 -9.82 -10.56 11.94
CA ALA A 61 -10.58 -10.62 10.69
C ALA A 61 -9.73 -11.02 9.48
N SER A 62 -8.42 -10.70 9.49
CA SER A 62 -7.56 -10.83 8.30
C SER A 62 -6.23 -11.54 8.52
N GLY A 63 -5.76 -11.69 9.76
CA GLY A 63 -4.40 -12.13 10.10
C GLY A 63 -3.31 -11.08 9.84
N ILE A 64 -3.67 -9.90 9.31
CA ILE A 64 -2.72 -8.83 9.01
C ILE A 64 -2.29 -8.15 10.31
N ARG A 65 -0.98 -7.96 10.48
CA ARG A 65 -0.37 -7.24 11.62
C ARG A 65 0.24 -5.90 11.24
N SER A 66 0.76 -5.82 10.03
CA SER A 66 1.33 -4.61 9.47
C SER A 66 1.30 -4.67 7.94
N ARG A 67 1.59 -3.55 7.30
CA ARG A 67 1.79 -3.44 5.85
C ARG A 67 2.98 -2.56 5.54
N TYR A 68 3.59 -2.78 4.38
CA TYR A 68 4.60 -1.88 3.85
C TYR A 68 3.94 -0.76 3.02
N ALA A 69 4.51 0.44 3.06
CA ALA A 69 4.04 1.60 2.32
C ALA A 69 5.23 2.40 1.74
N MET A 70 5.02 2.97 0.56
CA MET A 70 5.99 3.90 -0.05
C MET A 70 5.98 5.26 0.67
N HIS A 71 4.81 5.70 1.12
CA HIS A 71 4.61 6.98 1.80
C HIS A 71 3.74 6.76 3.03
N LYS A 72 4.26 7.05 4.22
CA LYS A 72 3.59 6.77 5.49
C LYS A 72 2.80 7.97 6.02
N ASP A 73 3.41 9.16 6.02
CA ASP A 73 2.92 10.31 6.78
C ASP A 73 1.48 10.70 6.44
N GLY A 74 1.15 10.82 5.15
CA GLY A 74 -0.21 11.20 4.74
C GLY A 74 -1.29 10.13 5.01
N MET A 75 -0.89 8.86 5.08
CA MET A 75 -1.81 7.77 5.44
C MET A 75 -2.22 7.81 6.91
N LEU A 76 -1.36 8.35 7.77
CA LEU A 76 -1.56 8.42 9.22
C LEU A 76 -2.02 9.80 9.70
N ASP A 77 -2.26 10.74 8.78
CA ASP A 77 -2.82 12.05 9.06
C ASP A 77 -4.36 11.97 9.03
N PRO A 78 -5.07 12.17 10.15
CA PRO A 78 -6.53 12.12 10.20
C PRO A 78 -7.24 13.14 9.30
N ASP A 79 -6.56 14.23 8.93
CA ASP A 79 -7.12 15.26 8.04
C ASP A 79 -6.93 14.94 6.56
N ARG A 80 -6.11 13.93 6.25
CA ARG A 80 -5.76 13.54 4.87
C ARG A 80 -6.17 12.12 4.50
N MET A 81 -5.95 11.16 5.39
CA MET A 81 -6.29 9.74 5.23
C MET A 81 -5.84 9.13 3.88
N SER A 82 -4.71 9.59 3.31
CA SER A 82 -4.21 9.16 2.00
C SER A 82 -2.72 9.47 1.80
N PRO A 83 -1.95 8.64 1.06
CA PRO A 83 -0.53 8.87 0.83
C PRO A 83 -0.21 10.30 0.35
N ASN A 84 0.93 10.83 0.79
CA ASN A 84 1.45 12.11 0.29
C ASN A 84 2.61 11.85 -0.65
N PHE A 85 2.40 12.06 -1.94
CA PHE A 85 3.42 11.91 -2.97
C PHE A 85 3.19 12.90 -4.10
N ALA A 86 4.27 13.28 -4.77
CA ALA A 86 4.20 14.15 -5.93
C ALA A 86 3.82 13.34 -7.18
N PRO A 87 2.99 13.88 -8.09
CA PRO A 87 2.72 13.22 -9.35
C PRO A 87 4.02 13.13 -10.17
N THR A 88 4.18 12.01 -10.89
CA THR A 88 5.27 11.87 -11.85
C THR A 88 5.01 12.77 -13.05
N MET A 89 5.91 13.72 -13.31
CA MET A 89 5.86 14.63 -14.45
C MET A 89 6.46 13.99 -15.70
N GLU A 90 6.22 14.61 -16.86
CA GLU A 90 6.80 14.16 -18.14
C GLU A 90 8.33 14.01 -18.04
N GLY A 91 8.84 12.87 -18.51
CA GLY A 91 10.26 12.51 -18.42
C GLY A 91 10.71 11.96 -17.05
N GLY A 92 9.83 11.94 -16.05
CA GLY A 92 10.09 11.29 -14.76
C GLY A 92 9.87 9.78 -14.79
N GLU A 93 10.54 9.06 -13.89
CA GLU A 93 10.30 7.63 -13.67
C GLU A 93 9.17 7.44 -12.65
N PRO A 94 8.07 6.75 -13.00
CA PRO A 94 7.02 6.44 -12.04
C PRO A 94 7.53 5.50 -10.93
N GLU A 95 7.08 5.69 -9.69
CA GLU A 95 7.48 4.82 -8.57
C GLU A 95 7.18 3.34 -8.85
N SER A 96 6.08 3.02 -9.56
CA SER A 96 5.76 1.66 -9.98
C SER A 96 6.84 1.03 -10.86
N VAL A 97 7.47 1.83 -11.73
CA VAL A 97 8.60 1.40 -12.56
C VAL A 97 9.83 1.17 -11.70
N THR A 98 10.16 2.09 -10.78
CA THR A 98 11.29 1.92 -9.86
C THR A 98 11.18 0.63 -9.03
N MET A 99 10.00 0.36 -8.45
CA MET A 99 9.73 -0.86 -7.69
C MET A 99 9.83 -2.12 -8.56
N ALA A 100 9.24 -2.10 -9.75
CA ALA A 100 9.27 -3.22 -10.67
C ALA A 100 10.68 -3.53 -11.15
N LEU A 101 11.49 -2.51 -11.47
CA LEU A 101 12.89 -2.67 -11.89
C LEU A 101 13.74 -3.28 -10.78
N ALA A 102 13.54 -2.85 -9.52
CA ALA A 102 14.26 -3.44 -8.38
C ALA A 102 13.96 -4.94 -8.23
N ALA A 103 12.67 -5.32 -8.24
CA ALA A 103 12.25 -6.72 -8.18
C ALA A 103 12.73 -7.52 -9.41
N ALA A 104 12.63 -6.96 -10.62
CA ALA A 104 13.05 -7.62 -11.85
C ALA A 104 14.56 -7.88 -11.87
N ARG A 105 15.38 -6.93 -11.41
CA ARG A 105 16.84 -7.11 -11.29
C ARG A 105 17.20 -8.25 -10.35
N GLN A 106 16.54 -8.34 -9.19
CA GLN A 106 16.73 -9.46 -8.27
C GLN A 106 16.31 -10.80 -8.89
N ALA A 107 15.19 -10.83 -9.63
CA ALA A 107 14.72 -12.04 -10.31
C ALA A 107 15.71 -12.50 -11.41
N MET A 108 16.25 -11.56 -12.20
CA MET A 108 17.27 -11.84 -13.21
C MET A 108 18.56 -12.36 -12.60
N GLU A 109 19.01 -11.77 -11.49
CA GLU A 109 20.19 -12.25 -10.76
C GLU A 109 20.00 -13.68 -10.26
N GLN A 110 18.87 -13.99 -9.62
CA GLN A 110 18.56 -15.37 -9.18
C GLN A 110 18.49 -16.35 -10.34
N ALA A 111 17.97 -15.92 -11.50
CA ALA A 111 17.89 -16.73 -12.70
C ALA A 111 19.22 -16.86 -13.46
N GLY A 112 20.26 -16.11 -13.07
CA GLY A 112 21.53 -16.03 -13.81
C GLY A 112 21.37 -15.45 -15.21
N LYS A 113 20.50 -14.44 -15.36
CA LYS A 113 20.15 -13.80 -16.65
C LYS A 113 20.57 -12.33 -16.69
N THR A 114 20.78 -11.86 -17.90
CA THR A 114 21.06 -10.44 -18.22
C THR A 114 19.90 -9.85 -19.02
N ALA A 115 19.91 -8.54 -19.23
CA ALA A 115 18.87 -7.88 -20.03
C ALA A 115 18.80 -8.41 -21.47
N ASP A 116 19.95 -8.79 -22.04
CA ASP A 116 20.04 -9.33 -23.40
C ASP A 116 19.42 -10.73 -23.53
N ASP A 117 19.17 -11.43 -22.41
CA ASP A 117 18.47 -12.72 -22.39
C ASP A 117 16.94 -12.59 -22.37
N ILE A 118 16.38 -11.37 -22.32
CA ILE A 118 14.96 -11.13 -22.11
C ILE A 118 14.28 -10.66 -23.40
N ASP A 119 13.47 -11.55 -23.98
CA ASP A 119 12.72 -11.26 -25.21
C ASP A 119 11.40 -10.52 -24.97
N MET A 120 10.86 -10.57 -23.74
CA MET A 120 9.53 -10.07 -23.42
C MET A 120 9.42 -9.61 -21.96
N VAL A 121 8.74 -8.47 -21.77
CA VAL A 121 8.36 -7.96 -20.45
C VAL A 121 6.83 -7.84 -20.39
N LEU A 122 6.24 -8.43 -19.36
CA LEU A 122 4.81 -8.34 -19.08
C LEU A 122 4.61 -7.62 -17.74
N LEU A 123 3.96 -6.45 -17.78
CA LEU A 123 3.55 -5.73 -16.56
C LEU A 123 2.12 -6.16 -16.20
N ALA A 124 1.99 -6.98 -15.15
CA ALA A 124 0.70 -7.43 -14.62
C ALA A 124 0.50 -6.88 -13.20
N THR A 125 -0.50 -6.01 -13.02
CA THR A 125 -0.91 -5.44 -11.73
C THR A 125 -2.44 -5.36 -11.68
N THR A 126 -3.00 -5.37 -10.48
CA THR A 126 -4.43 -5.16 -10.20
C THR A 126 -4.72 -3.74 -9.76
#